data_AF-A0A7S3IQM4-F1
#
_entry.id   AF-A0A7S3IQM4-F1
#
_cell.length_a   1.000
_cell.length_b   1.000
_cell.length_c   1.000
_cell.angle_alpha   90.00
_cell.angle_beta   90.00
_cell.angle_gamma   90.00
#
_symmetry.space_group_name_H-M   'P 1'
#
loop_
_entity.id
_entity.type
_entity.pdbx_description
1 polymer ?
#
loop_
_entity_poly.entity_id
_entity_poly.type
_entity_poly.pdbx_seq_one_letter_code
_entity_poly.pdbx_strand_id
1 'polypeptide(L)'
;KQEILQPLLQLLNKKWEHLQDNDRNMLTLFECFESVVRAIKEEVEQFAPVIFSRCCKILTSVLSSLQSNYKALGNESQDSGFIEVDFYIRSMDLISSLISALKGKAEPLILQSNLVPLMQEFLGIPDLCIRQ
;
A
#
# COMPACT_ATOMS: atom_id res chain seq x y z
N LYS A 1 -16.98 1.31 20.77
CA LYS A 1 -15.83 1.35 19.83
C LYS A 1 -15.72 0.07 18.99
N GLN A 2 -15.75 -1.12 19.59
CA GLN A 2 -15.75 -2.40 18.86
C GLN A 2 -17.01 -2.67 18.00
N GLU A 3 -18.17 -2.11 18.35
CA GLU A 3 -19.43 -2.30 17.61
C GLU A 3 -19.43 -1.73 16.19
N ILE A 4 -18.62 -0.71 15.89
CA ILE A 4 -18.48 -0.16 14.53
C ILE A 4 -17.41 -0.93 13.77
N LEU A 5 -16.43 -1.49 14.48
CA LEU A 5 -15.27 -2.14 13.91
C LEU A 5 -15.68 -3.36 13.08
N GLN A 6 -16.47 -4.27 13.65
CA GLN A 6 -16.86 -5.50 12.94
C GLN A 6 -17.70 -5.25 11.67
N PRO A 7 -18.77 -4.44 11.70
CA PRO A 7 -19.55 -4.16 10.49
C PRO A 7 -18.74 -3.41 9.43
N LEU A 8 -17.92 -2.44 9.86
CA LEU A 8 -17.05 -1.69 8.96
C LEU A 8 -16.02 -2.61 8.30
N LEU A 9 -15.39 -3.51 9.06
CA LEU A 9 -14.43 -4.48 8.55
C LEU A 9 -15.07 -5.54 7.65
N GLN A 10 -16.31 -5.97 7.91
CA GLN A 10 -17.03 -6.86 6.99
C GLN A 10 -17.37 -6.18 5.67
N LEU A 11 -17.80 -4.92 5.72
CA LEU A 11 -18.06 -4.12 4.51
C LEU A 11 -16.77 -3.82 3.73
N LEU A 12 -15.69 -3.53 4.45
CA LEU A 12 -14.37 -3.29 3.87
C LEU A 12 -13.77 -4.57 3.31
N ASN A 13 -13.89 -5.74 3.98
CA ASN A 13 -13.43 -7.02 3.45
C ASN A 13 -14.15 -7.38 2.15
N LYS A 14 -15.47 -7.15 2.06
CA LYS A 14 -16.20 -7.35 0.80
C LYS A 14 -15.60 -6.50 -0.31
N LYS A 15 -15.44 -5.18 -0.11
CA LYS A 15 -14.84 -4.34 -1.16
C LYS A 15 -13.39 -4.70 -1.45
N TRP A 16 -12.61 -5.00 -0.41
CA TRP A 16 -11.22 -5.43 -0.51
C TRP A 16 -11.11 -6.65 -1.41
N GLU A 17 -11.81 -7.74 -1.11
CA GLU A 17 -11.71 -8.97 -1.90
C GLU A 17 -12.18 -8.82 -3.36
N HIS A 18 -13.08 -7.88 -3.64
CA HIS A 18 -13.66 -7.71 -4.99
C HIS A 18 -12.91 -6.72 -5.87
N LEU A 19 -12.20 -5.74 -5.30
CA LEU A 19 -11.41 -4.78 -6.07
C LEU A 19 -10.11 -5.42 -6.55
N GLN A 20 -9.75 -5.13 -7.80
CA GLN A 20 -8.43 -5.52 -8.32
C GLN A 20 -7.34 -4.59 -7.80
N ASP A 21 -6.12 -5.11 -7.74
CA ASP A 21 -4.96 -4.40 -7.20
C ASP A 21 -4.53 -3.17 -8.04
N ASN A 22 -5.03 -3.07 -9.28
CA ASN A 22 -4.81 -1.96 -10.20
C ASN A 22 -6.05 -1.07 -10.41
N ASP A 23 -7.15 -1.32 -9.70
CA ASP A 23 -8.38 -0.53 -9.80
C ASP A 23 -8.24 0.78 -9.03
N ARG A 24 -8.49 1.93 -9.67
CA ARG A 24 -8.44 3.25 -8.99
C ARG A 24 -9.34 3.34 -7.76
N ASN A 25 -10.44 2.60 -7.70
CA ASN A 25 -11.31 2.55 -6.52
C ASN A 25 -10.59 1.99 -5.28
N MET A 26 -9.50 1.25 -5.48
CA MET A 26 -8.63 0.75 -4.42
C MET A 26 -7.91 1.90 -3.70
N LEU A 27 -7.59 2.99 -4.40
CA LEU A 27 -6.95 4.17 -3.79
C LEU A 27 -7.87 4.83 -2.76
N THR A 28 -9.15 5.01 -3.10
CA THR A 28 -10.16 5.51 -2.15
C THR A 28 -10.34 4.56 -0.97
N LEU A 29 -10.24 3.25 -1.21
CA LEU A 29 -10.31 2.26 -0.15
C LEU A 29 -9.11 2.36 0.81
N PHE A 30 -7.90 2.63 0.29
CA PHE A 30 -6.70 2.84 1.10
C PHE A 30 -6.81 4.07 2.00
N GLU A 31 -7.32 5.19 1.49
CA GLU A 31 -7.57 6.39 2.30
C GLU A 31 -8.57 6.14 3.44
N CYS A 32 -9.60 5.33 3.15
CA CYS A 32 -10.55 4.90 4.16
C CYS A 32 -9.88 4.03 5.23
N PHE A 33 -9.10 3.03 4.81
CA PHE A 33 -8.32 2.19 5.74
C PHE A 33 -7.38 3.03 6.61
N GLU A 34 -6.70 3.99 6.02
CA GLU A 34 -5.78 4.87 6.74
C GLU A 34 -6.49 5.66 7.84
N SER A 35 -7.66 6.23 7.53
CA SER A 35 -8.51 6.93 8.49
C SER A 35 -8.97 6.01 9.63
N VAL A 36 -9.32 4.76 9.30
CA VAL A 36 -9.77 3.75 10.26
C VAL A 36 -8.62 3.31 11.16
N VAL A 37 -7.47 2.95 10.58
CA VAL A 37 -6.23 2.56 11.28
C VAL A 37 -5.86 3.63 12.31
N ARG A 38 -5.90 4.92 11.93
CA ARG A 38 -5.63 6.03 12.84
C ARG A 38 -6.64 6.14 13.99
N ALA A 39 -7.91 5.83 13.74
CA ALA A 39 -8.97 5.91 14.75
C ALA A 39 -8.93 4.77 15.78
N ILE A 40 -8.55 3.57 15.34
CA ILE A 40 -8.62 2.33 16.13
C ILE A 40 -7.25 1.92 16.71
N LYS A 41 -6.15 2.40 16.10
CA LYS A 41 -4.77 2.19 16.55
C LYS A 41 -4.45 0.69 16.70
N GLU A 42 -3.98 0.28 17.87
CA GLU A 42 -3.54 -1.10 18.16
C GLU A 42 -4.65 -2.15 17.96
N GLU A 43 -5.93 -1.76 17.93
CA GLU A 43 -7.07 -2.65 17.66
C GLU A 43 -7.07 -3.23 16.22
N VAL A 44 -6.24 -2.70 15.32
CA VAL A 44 -6.06 -3.21 13.95
C VAL A 44 -5.19 -4.46 13.85
N GLU A 45 -4.52 -4.86 14.93
CA GLU A 45 -3.49 -5.91 14.96
C GLU A 45 -3.89 -7.21 14.23
N GLN A 46 -5.11 -7.69 14.45
CA GLN A 46 -5.60 -8.93 13.83
C GLN A 46 -5.79 -8.82 12.30
N PHE A 47 -5.93 -7.60 11.74
CA PHE A 47 -6.13 -7.35 10.32
C PHE A 47 -4.87 -6.86 9.61
N ALA A 48 -3.94 -6.31 10.37
CA ALA A 48 -2.71 -5.72 9.83
C ALA A 48 -1.93 -6.66 8.91
N PRO A 49 -1.76 -7.97 9.18
CA PRO A 49 -1.07 -8.87 8.26
C PRO A 49 -1.69 -8.91 6.85
N VAL A 50 -3.02 -8.93 6.78
CA VAL A 50 -3.74 -9.01 5.49
C VAL A 50 -3.61 -7.70 4.71
N ILE A 51 -3.75 -6.57 5.39
CA ILE A 51 -3.63 -5.24 4.77
C ILE A 51 -2.19 -5.02 4.30
N PHE A 52 -1.22 -5.28 5.17
CA PHE A 52 0.21 -5.08 4.92
C PHE A 52 0.71 -5.94 3.75
N SER A 53 0.33 -7.22 3.72
CA SER A 53 0.69 -8.15 2.65
C SER A 53 0.21 -7.67 1.28
N ARG A 54 -1.02 -7.17 1.20
CA ARG A 54 -1.55 -6.66 -0.07
C ARG A 54 -0.89 -5.36 -0.52
N CYS A 55 -0.59 -4.44 0.41
CA CYS A 55 0.20 -3.25 0.09
C CYS A 55 1.56 -3.64 -0.51
N CYS A 56 2.25 -4.63 0.06
CA CYS A 56 3.51 -5.12 -0.49
C CYS A 56 3.35 -5.74 -1.89
N LYS A 57 2.26 -6.49 -2.12
CA LYS A 57 1.94 -7.05 -3.44
C LYS A 57 1.71 -5.96 -4.49
N ILE A 58 0.95 -4.93 -4.15
CA ILE A 58 0.71 -3.77 -5.03
C ILE A 58 2.01 -3.03 -5.32
N LEU A 59 2.84 -2.78 -4.30
CA LEU A 59 4.17 -2.18 -4.48
C LEU A 59 5.06 -3.01 -5.40
N THR A 60 5.03 -4.34 -5.29
CA THR A 60 5.75 -5.24 -6.21
C THR A 60 5.26 -5.07 -7.66
N SER A 61 3.94 -4.95 -7.85
CA SER A 61 3.36 -4.71 -9.18
C SER A 61 3.76 -3.33 -9.73
N VAL A 62 3.69 -2.29 -8.91
CA VAL A 62 4.10 -0.92 -9.27
C VAL A 62 5.57 -0.91 -9.70
N LEU A 63 6.44 -1.54 -8.91
CA LEU A 63 7.86 -1.63 -9.23
C LEU A 63 8.10 -2.30 -10.59
N SER A 64 7.42 -3.42 -10.84
CA SER A 64 7.52 -4.16 -12.10
C SER A 64 7.04 -3.33 -13.31
N SER A 65 5.93 -2.59 -13.15
CA SER A 65 5.40 -1.69 -14.18
C SER A 65 6.39 -0.56 -14.48
N LEU A 66 6.92 0.10 -13.44
CA LEU A 66 7.88 1.19 -13.60
C LEU A 66 9.17 0.74 -14.30
N GLN A 67 9.72 -0.41 -13.90
CA GLN A 67 10.91 -0.98 -14.54
C GLN A 67 10.66 -1.34 -16.01
N SER A 68 9.46 -1.82 -16.35
CA SER A 68 9.09 -2.18 -17.72
C SER A 68 8.87 -0.95 -18.60
N ASN A 69 8.14 0.04 -18.09
CA ASN A 69 7.90 1.31 -18.79
C ASN A 69 9.21 2.05 -19.03
N TYR A 70 10.11 2.10 -18.05
CA TYR A 70 11.44 2.70 -18.20
C TYR A 70 12.28 2.02 -19.29
N LYS A 71 12.23 0.68 -19.38
CA LYS A 71 12.95 -0.08 -20.42
C LYS A 71 12.36 0.10 -21.81
N ALA A 72 11.05 0.34 -21.91
CA ALA A 72 10.34 0.47 -23.18
C ALA A 72 10.39 1.88 -23.77
N LEU A 73 10.54 2.91 -22.92
CA LEU A 73 10.49 4.32 -23.31
C LEU A 73 11.86 4.96 -23.21
N GLY A 74 12.57 5.03 -24.33
CA GLY A 74 13.50 6.13 -24.54
C GLY A 74 12.72 7.44 -24.55
N ASN A 75 12.59 8.09 -23.40
CA ASN A 75 12.21 9.51 -23.20
C ASN A 75 10.80 10.02 -23.61
N GLU A 76 9.84 9.23 -24.10
CA GLU A 76 8.63 9.82 -24.75
C GLU A 76 7.25 9.60 -24.11
N SER A 77 7.11 9.08 -22.88
CA SER A 77 5.79 9.17 -22.22
C SER A 77 5.86 9.53 -20.74
N GLN A 78 5.63 10.82 -20.46
CA GLN A 78 5.51 11.37 -19.11
C GLN A 78 4.19 10.99 -18.41
N ASP A 79 3.19 10.47 -19.12
CA ASP A 79 1.84 10.28 -18.58
C ASP A 79 1.59 8.88 -17.98
N SER A 80 2.46 7.91 -18.24
CA SER A 80 2.28 6.50 -17.82
C SER A 80 2.67 6.22 -16.37
N GLY A 81 3.12 7.23 -15.60
CA GLY A 81 3.52 7.07 -14.20
C GLY A 81 2.49 7.55 -13.17
N PHE A 82 1.43 8.25 -13.57
CA PHE A 82 0.54 8.92 -12.61
C PHE A 82 -0.18 7.93 -11.69
N ILE A 83 -0.73 6.86 -12.23
CA ILE A 83 -1.52 5.90 -11.43
C ILE A 83 -0.62 5.00 -10.57
N GLU A 84 0.53 4.55 -11.09
CA GLU A 84 1.53 3.77 -10.36
C GLU A 84 2.10 4.56 -9.18
N VAL A 85 2.38 5.85 -9.37
CA VAL A 85 2.83 6.75 -8.31
C VAL A 85 1.75 6.91 -7.24
N ASP A 86 0.48 7.09 -7.62
CA ASP A 86 -0.64 7.15 -6.65
C ASP A 86 -0.73 5.86 -5.84
N PHE A 87 -0.63 4.70 -6.49
CA PHE A 87 -0.65 3.40 -5.80
C PHE A 87 0.54 3.23 -4.86
N TYR A 88 1.73 3.66 -5.26
CA TYR A 88 2.88 3.64 -4.38
C TYR A 88 2.63 4.51 -3.14
N ILE A 89 2.26 5.78 -3.35
CA ILE A 89 2.07 6.75 -2.26
C ILE A 89 1.03 6.23 -1.28
N ARG A 90 -0.15 5.83 -1.79
CA ARG A 90 -1.23 5.33 -0.93
C ARG A 90 -0.90 4.01 -0.23
N SER A 91 -0.13 3.13 -0.87
CA SER A 91 0.35 1.90 -0.21
C SER A 91 1.32 2.20 0.92
N MET A 92 2.27 3.11 0.68
CA MET A 92 3.28 3.50 1.67
C MET A 92 2.67 4.27 2.85
N ASP A 93 1.73 5.18 2.59
CA ASP A 93 0.98 5.90 3.61
C ASP A 93 0.22 4.95 4.54
N LEU A 94 -0.43 3.93 3.97
CA LEU A 94 -1.16 2.93 4.74
C LEU A 94 -0.21 2.02 5.55
N ILE A 95 0.91 1.58 4.96
CA ILE A 95 1.97 0.85 5.68
C ILE A 95 2.50 1.68 6.85
N SER A 96 2.81 2.96 6.63
CA SER A 96 3.29 3.88 7.66
C SER A 96 2.28 4.06 8.79
N SER A 97 0.99 4.18 8.44
CA SER A 97 -0.11 4.26 9.40
C SER A 97 -0.26 2.98 10.21
N LEU A 98 -0.10 1.80 9.60
CA LEU A 98 -0.13 0.51 10.31
C LEU A 98 1.05 0.37 11.28
N ILE A 99 2.27 0.67 10.83
CA ILE A 99 3.47 0.63 11.68
C ILE A 99 3.31 1.57 12.87
N SER A 100 2.84 2.79 12.62
CA SER A 100 2.60 3.80 13.66
C SER A 100 1.50 3.38 14.65
N ALA A 101 0.43 2.73 14.16
CA ALA A 101 -0.66 2.24 14.99
C ALA A 101 -0.23 1.06 15.89
N LEU A 102 0.59 0.15 15.36
CA LEU A 102 1.00 -1.08 16.05
C LEU A 102 2.27 -0.94 16.90
N LYS A 103 3.07 0.10 16.67
CA LYS A 103 4.34 0.36 17.38
C LYS A 103 5.24 -0.90 17.34
N GLY A 104 5.71 -1.37 18.50
CA GLY A 104 6.56 -2.57 18.59
C GLY A 104 5.93 -3.85 18.04
N LYS A 105 4.60 -3.93 17.91
CA LYS A 105 3.92 -5.08 17.32
C LYS A 105 3.98 -5.12 15.79
N ALA A 106 4.50 -4.07 15.14
CA ALA A 106 4.69 -4.04 13.71
C ALA A 106 5.94 -4.80 13.25
N GLU A 107 6.90 -5.05 14.15
CA GLU A 107 8.19 -5.68 13.81
C GLU A 107 8.03 -7.03 13.07
N PRO A 108 7.17 -7.97 13.50
CA PRO A 108 6.97 -9.22 12.78
C PRO A 108 6.43 -9.02 11.35
N LEU A 109 5.59 -8.00 11.13
CA LEU A 109 5.03 -7.70 9.80
C LEU A 109 6.13 -7.28 8.83
N ILE A 110 7.06 -6.44 9.29
CA ILE A 110 8.17 -5.96 8.47
C ILE A 110 9.11 -7.11 8.16
N LEU A 111 9.51 -7.89 9.18
CA LEU A 111 10.48 -8.99 9.04
C LEU A 111 9.96 -10.14 8.15
N GLN A 112 8.65 -10.39 8.15
CA GLN A 112 8.03 -11.45 7.34
C GLN A 112 7.64 -10.98 5.94
N SER A 113 7.86 -9.71 5.61
CA SER A 113 7.52 -9.11 4.32
C SER A 113 8.74 -8.88 3.43
N ASN A 114 8.48 -8.56 2.17
CA ASN A 114 9.48 -8.06 1.23
C ASN A 114 9.57 -6.53 1.20
N LEU A 115 9.08 -5.81 2.23
CA LEU A 115 9.06 -4.34 2.21
C LEU A 115 10.47 -3.74 2.09
N VAL A 116 11.43 -4.21 2.89
CA VAL A 116 12.81 -3.71 2.87
C VAL A 116 13.49 -3.90 1.50
N PRO A 117 13.49 -5.10 0.88
CA PRO A 117 14.07 -5.26 -0.44
C PRO A 117 13.32 -4.45 -1.51
N LEU A 118 11.98 -4.35 -1.45
CA LEU A 118 11.22 -3.49 -2.37
C LEU A 118 11.68 -2.03 -2.29
N MET A 119 11.85 -1.49 -1.07
CA MET A 119 12.32 -0.12 -0.89
C MET A 119 13.72 0.09 -1.49
N GLN A 120 14.62 -0.89 -1.36
CA GLN A 120 15.95 -0.82 -1.98
C GLN A 120 15.86 -0.77 -3.51
N GLU A 121 14.98 -1.55 -4.11
CA GLU A 121 14.77 -1.54 -5.56
C GLU A 121 14.15 -0.22 -6.05
N PHE A 122 13.17 0.33 -5.33
CA PHE A 122 12.58 1.63 -5.64
C PHE A 122 13.62 2.77 -5.64
N LEU A 123 14.59 2.75 -4.71
CA LEU A 123 15.66 3.75 -4.65
C LEU A 123 16.60 3.71 -5.87
N GLY A 124 16.71 2.55 -6.52
CA GLY A 124 17.57 2.31 -7.67
C GLY A 124 17.02 2.80 -9.00
N ILE A 125 15.75 3.22 -9.06
CA ILE A 125 15.16 3.67 -10.33
C ILE A 125 15.42 5.19 -10.51
N PRO A 126 15.99 5.63 -11.65
CA PRO A 126 16.63 6.96 -11.76
C PRO A 126 15.74 8.21 -11.71
N ASP A 127 14.41 8.13 -11.74
CA ASP A 127 13.57 9.33 -11.91
C ASP A 127 12.15 9.16 -11.32
N LEU A 128 12.05 8.55 -10.13
CA LEU A 128 10.74 8.50 -9.49
C LEU A 128 10.44 9.82 -8.78
N CYS A 129 9.29 10.40 -9.13
CA CYS A 129 8.52 11.36 -8.32
C CYS A 129 8.19 10.86 -6.89
N ILE A 130 8.69 9.69 -6.50
CA ILE A 130 8.50 9.01 -5.23
C ILE A 130 9.43 9.54 -4.13
N ARG A 131 10.38 10.41 -4.47
CA ARG A 131 11.30 11.05 -3.51
C ARG A 131 10.74 12.29 -2.80
N GLN A 132 9.42 12.53 -2.84
CA GLN A 132 8.80 13.67 -2.13
C GLN A 132 8.61 13.38 -0.64
#